data_AF-A0A7R7DT26-F1
#
_entry.id   AF-A0A7R7DT26-F1
#
_cell.length_a   1.000
_cell.length_b   1.000
_cell.length_c   1.000
_cell.angle_alpha   90.00
_cell.angle_beta   90.00
_cell.angle_gamma   90.00
#
_symmetry.space_group_name_H-M   'P 1'
#
loop_
_entity.id
_entity.type
_entity.pdbx_description
1 polymer ?
#
loop_
_entity_poly.entity_id
_entity_poly.type
_entity_poly.pdbx_seq_one_letter_code
_entity_poly.pdbx_strand_id
1 'polypeptide(L)'
;MQQPPNLQIEILDRLAIDDLIGKVHSAAAQPGAAERVHGWRSEHGTEHATPMARSFVVIGSTLMFLHPCPDGVVLPFAAYPDGTTKVYTDADHAGESFYRAAEPGSGTPA
;
A
#
# COMPACT_ATOMS: atom_id res chain seq x y z
N MET A 1 16.22 -10.11 -6.50
CA MET A 1 14.98 -9.87 -5.72
C MET A 1 13.83 -10.03 -6.69
N GLN A 2 12.95 -11.01 -6.49
CA GLN A 2 11.78 -11.19 -7.37
C GLN A 2 10.73 -10.16 -6.98
N GLN A 3 10.37 -9.28 -7.93
CA GLN A 3 9.20 -8.41 -7.77
C GLN A 3 7.98 -9.31 -7.52
N PRO A 4 7.07 -8.96 -6.60
CA PRO A 4 5.83 -9.70 -6.43
C PRO A 4 5.10 -9.72 -7.77
N PRO A 5 4.52 -10.87 -8.19
CA PRO A 5 3.92 -11.01 -9.51
C PRO A 5 2.77 -10.01 -9.78
N ASN A 6 2.23 -9.37 -8.73
CA ASN A 6 1.09 -8.46 -8.80
C ASN A 6 1.42 -7.01 -8.35
N LEU A 7 2.71 -6.63 -8.27
CA LEU A 7 3.10 -5.26 -7.94
C LEU A 7 3.28 -4.41 -9.20
N GLN A 8 2.51 -3.32 -9.30
CA GLN A 8 2.64 -2.30 -10.33
C GLN A 8 3.26 -1.03 -9.75
N ILE A 9 4.21 -0.45 -10.47
CA ILE A 9 4.82 0.84 -10.12
C ILE A 9 4.26 1.87 -11.08
N GLU A 10 3.64 2.91 -10.54
CA GLU A 10 3.15 4.05 -11.31
C GLU A 10 3.96 5.29 -10.94
N ILE A 11 4.62 5.87 -11.95
CA ILE A 11 5.42 7.08 -11.78
C ILE A 11 4.47 8.28 -11.93
N LEU A 12 4.38 9.08 -10.88
CA LEU A 12 3.60 10.32 -10.84
C LEU A 12 4.50 11.52 -10.59
N ASP A 13 4.01 12.71 -10.97
CA ASP A 13 4.61 13.96 -10.53
C ASP A 13 4.54 14.07 -8.99
N ARG A 14 5.59 14.64 -8.39
CA ARG A 14 5.69 14.79 -6.93
C ARG A 14 4.48 15.50 -6.31
N LEU A 15 3.93 16.51 -6.99
CA LEU A 15 2.73 17.22 -6.55
C LEU A 15 1.50 16.30 -6.48
N ALA A 16 1.37 15.33 -7.39
CA ALA A 16 0.28 14.37 -7.38
C ALA A 16 0.45 13.34 -6.24
N ILE A 17 1.69 12.97 -5.92
CA ILE A 17 2.00 12.10 -4.78
C ILE A 17 1.64 12.80 -3.46
N ASP A 18 2.08 14.05 -3.28
CA ASP A 18 1.79 14.84 -2.08
C ASP A 18 0.27 15.04 -1.88
N ASP A 19 -0.46 15.33 -2.96
CA ASP A 19 -1.93 15.44 -2.93
C ASP A 19 -2.59 14.10 -2.56
N LEU A 20 -2.11 12.99 -3.12
CA LEU A 20 -2.62 11.66 -2.79
C LEU A 20 -2.38 11.28 -1.33
N ILE A 21 -1.19 11.59 -0.80
CA ILE A 21 -0.85 11.42 0.63
C ILE A 21 -1.83 12.21 1.50
N GLY A 22 -2.07 13.48 1.18
CA GLY A 22 -3.01 14.34 1.91
C GLY A 22 -4.44 13.78 1.91
N LYS A 23 -4.91 13.30 0.76
CA LYS A 23 -6.23 12.67 0.61
C LYS A 23 -6.36 11.40 1.43
N VAL A 24 -5.36 10.51 1.37
CA VAL A 24 -5.34 9.26 2.15
C VAL A 24 -5.34 9.57 3.65
N HIS A 25 -4.50 10.49 4.12
CA HIS A 25 -4.48 10.91 5.52
C HIS A 25 -5.83 11.45 5.98
N SER A 26 -6.43 12.36 5.19
CA SER A 26 -7.73 12.95 5.53
C SER A 26 -8.85 11.91 5.57
N ALA A 27 -8.86 10.99 4.61
CA ALA A 27 -9.89 9.96 4.50
C ALA A 27 -9.74 8.87 5.58
N ALA A 28 -8.51 8.51 5.96
CA ALA A 28 -8.23 7.57 7.04
C ALA A 28 -8.63 8.13 8.41
N ALA A 29 -8.68 9.46 8.58
CA ALA A 29 -9.14 10.11 9.80
C ALA A 29 -10.68 10.21 9.92
N GLN A 30 -11.44 9.81 8.89
CA GLN A 30 -12.90 9.85 8.93
C GLN A 30 -13.48 8.76 9.83
N PRO A 31 -14.58 9.02 10.55
CA PRO A 31 -15.32 7.99 11.27
C PRO A 31 -15.71 6.83 10.35
N GLY A 32 -15.62 5.59 10.83
CA GLY A 32 -15.96 4.41 10.02
C GLY A 32 -14.85 3.95 9.07
N ALA A 33 -13.69 4.62 9.02
CA ALA A 33 -12.58 4.21 8.14
C ALA A 33 -12.00 2.85 8.54
N ALA A 34 -11.78 2.62 9.83
CA ALA A 34 -11.23 1.36 10.33
C ALA A 34 -12.17 0.17 10.06
N GLU A 35 -13.47 0.37 10.26
CA GLU A 35 -14.52 -0.62 10.01
C GLU A 35 -14.59 -0.98 8.52
N ARG A 36 -14.50 0.01 7.63
CA ARG A 36 -14.44 -0.23 6.18
C ARG A 36 -13.20 -1.03 5.79
N VAL A 37 -12.03 -0.69 6.33
CA VAL A 37 -10.79 -1.43 6.10
C VAL A 37 -10.93 -2.87 6.60
N HIS A 38 -11.51 -3.07 7.78
CA HIS A 38 -11.77 -4.41 8.31
C HIS A 38 -12.71 -5.22 7.40
N GLY A 39 -13.81 -4.62 6.95
CA GLY A 39 -14.74 -5.24 6.01
C GLY A 39 -14.05 -5.64 4.70
N TRP A 40 -13.27 -4.73 4.12
CA TRP A 40 -12.51 -4.99 2.90
C TRP A 40 -11.53 -6.16 3.09
N ARG A 41 -10.77 -6.19 4.19
CA ARG A 41 -9.83 -7.29 4.48
C ARG A 41 -10.53 -8.63 4.70
N SER A 42 -11.73 -8.62 5.28
CA SER A 42 -12.53 -9.83 5.45
C SER A 42 -13.04 -10.39 4.12
N GLU A 43 -13.27 -9.53 3.11
CA GLU A 43 -13.80 -9.93 1.81
C GLU A 43 -12.70 -10.32 0.81
N HIS A 44 -11.57 -9.59 0.82
CA HIS A 44 -10.53 -9.71 -0.20
C HIS A 44 -9.19 -10.25 0.33
N GLY A 45 -9.11 -10.52 1.64
CA GLY A 45 -7.90 -10.95 2.31
C GLY A 45 -7.02 -9.80 2.81
N THR A 46 -5.88 -10.15 3.40
CA THR A 46 -4.95 -9.16 3.95
C THR A 46 -4.07 -8.61 2.85
N GLU A 47 -4.00 -7.28 2.75
CA GLU A 47 -3.02 -6.62 1.92
C GLU A 47 -1.60 -6.92 2.42
N HIS A 48 -0.67 -7.09 1.50
CA HIS A 48 0.74 -7.35 1.82
C HIS A 48 1.48 -6.07 2.26
N ALA A 49 0.83 -5.26 3.10
CA ALA A 49 1.41 -4.06 3.67
C ALA A 49 2.53 -4.44 4.65
N THR A 50 3.59 -3.65 4.66
CA THR A 50 4.67 -3.82 5.64
C THR A 50 4.17 -3.38 7.03
N PRO A 51 4.83 -3.83 8.13
CA PRO A 51 4.48 -3.37 9.48
C PRO A 51 4.58 -1.86 9.69
N MET A 52 5.28 -1.14 8.81
CA MET A 52 5.43 0.31 8.86
C MET A 52 4.28 1.06 8.18
N ALA A 53 3.44 0.35 7.41
CA ALA A 53 2.32 0.95 6.71
C ALA A 53 1.30 1.55 7.69
N ARG A 54 0.70 2.67 7.30
CA ARG A 54 -0.22 3.46 8.11
C ARG A 54 -1.29 4.13 7.27
N SER A 55 -2.23 4.80 7.91
CA SER A 55 -3.29 5.59 7.25
C SER A 55 -4.12 4.76 6.25
N PHE A 56 -4.59 3.60 6.69
CA PHE A 56 -5.41 2.71 5.86
C PHE A 56 -6.80 3.31 5.63
N VAL A 57 -7.27 3.24 4.39
CA VAL A 57 -8.61 3.70 4.02
C VAL A 57 -9.13 2.96 2.79
N VAL A 58 -10.44 2.74 2.73
CA VAL A 58 -11.09 2.20 1.53
C VAL A 58 -11.75 3.33 0.74
N ILE A 59 -11.41 3.44 -0.55
CA ILE A 59 -11.99 4.40 -1.49
C ILE A 59 -12.60 3.60 -2.65
N GLY A 60 -13.93 3.61 -2.77
CA GLY A 60 -14.63 2.70 -3.67
C GLY A 60 -14.38 1.23 -3.25
N SER A 61 -13.80 0.43 -4.14
CA SER A 61 -13.38 -0.95 -3.89
C SER A 61 -11.88 -1.12 -3.63
N THR A 62 -11.13 -0.01 -3.56
CA THR A 62 -9.67 -0.02 -3.42
C THR A 62 -9.27 0.29 -1.98
N LEU A 63 -8.40 -0.54 -1.40
CA LEU A 63 -7.76 -0.25 -0.14
C LEU A 63 -6.49 0.57 -0.40
N MET A 64 -6.41 1.78 0.16
CA MET A 64 -5.24 2.64 0.09
C MET A 64 -4.54 2.74 1.44
N PHE A 65 -3.22 2.86 1.42
CA PHE A 65 -2.40 3.03 2.62
C PHE A 65 -1.09 3.74 2.29
N LEU A 66 -0.40 4.23 3.32
CA LEU A 66 0.86 4.95 3.19
C LEU A 66 2.01 4.15 3.79
N HIS A 67 3.12 4.07 3.06
CA HIS A 67 4.34 3.43 3.51
C HIS A 67 5.42 4.49 3.75
N PRO A 68 5.88 4.71 4.99
CA PRO A 68 7.05 5.54 5.26
C PRO A 68 8.33 4.77 4.93
N CYS A 69 9.15 5.34 4.05
CA CYS A 69 10.43 4.79 3.61
C CYS A 69 11.59 5.27 4.50
N PRO A 70 12.72 4.53 4.56
CA PRO A 70 13.85 4.85 5.45
C PRO A 70 14.54 6.18 5.15
N ASP A 71 14.46 6.64 3.91
CA ASP A 71 14.96 7.92 3.40
C ASP A 71 14.07 9.12 3.80
N GLY A 72 12.92 8.86 4.43
CA GLY A 72 11.94 9.86 4.85
C GLY A 72 10.83 10.14 3.84
N VAL A 73 10.85 9.50 2.66
CA VAL A 73 9.76 9.59 1.69
C VAL A 73 8.56 8.79 2.17
N VAL A 74 7.35 9.20 1.81
CA VAL A 74 6.12 8.46 2.08
C VAL A 74 5.49 8.08 0.75
N LEU A 75 5.24 6.80 0.55
CA LEU A 75 4.67 6.30 -0.69
C LEU A 75 3.25 5.81 -0.49
N PRO A 76 2.28 6.31 -1.26
CA PRO A 76 0.93 5.76 -1.27
C PRO A 76 0.86 4.46 -2.07
N PHE A 77 0.11 3.51 -1.52
CA PHE A 77 -0.18 2.21 -2.11
C PHE A 77 -1.69 2.07 -2.32
N ALA A 78 -2.06 1.31 -3.34
CA ALA A 78 -3.43 0.89 -3.63
C ALA A 78 -3.47 -0.64 -3.81
N ALA A 79 -4.18 -1.34 -2.94
CA ALA A 79 -4.51 -2.75 -3.07
C ALA A 79 -5.91 -2.90 -3.68
N TYR A 80 -6.00 -3.71 -4.72
CA TYR A 80 -7.22 -3.97 -5.48
C TYR A 80 -7.78 -5.37 -5.14
N PRO A 81 -9.10 -5.58 -5.29
CA PRO A 81 -9.74 -6.87 -5.00
C PRO A 81 -9.22 -8.07 -5.80
N ASP A 82 -8.59 -7.83 -6.94
CA ASP A 82 -7.97 -8.85 -7.78
C ASP A 82 -6.58 -9.31 -7.26
N GLY A 83 -6.13 -8.75 -6.14
CA GLY A 83 -4.81 -9.00 -5.56
C GLY A 83 -3.70 -8.16 -6.18
N THR A 84 -4.01 -7.27 -7.14
CA THR A 84 -3.05 -6.29 -7.66
C THR A 84 -2.74 -5.26 -6.58
N THR A 85 -1.47 -4.91 -6.44
CA THR A 85 -1.05 -3.76 -5.63
C THR A 85 -0.32 -2.78 -6.52
N LYS A 86 -0.71 -1.52 -6.47
CA LYS A 86 -0.02 -0.41 -7.14
C LYS A 86 0.67 0.46 -6.10
N VAL A 87 1.93 0.80 -6.34
CA VAL A 87 2.65 1.84 -5.62
C VAL A 87 2.75 3.07 -6.52
N TYR A 88 2.43 4.24 -5.97
CA TYR A 88 2.65 5.49 -6.67
C TYR A 88 3.91 6.15 -6.11
N THR A 89 4.82 6.51 -7.00
CA THR A 89 6.14 7.00 -6.64
C THR A 89 6.63 7.98 -7.70
N ASP A 90 7.71 8.71 -7.41
CA ASP A 90 8.35 9.58 -8.40
C ASP A 90 9.48 8.85 -9.13
N ALA A 91 10.02 9.48 -10.18
CA ALA A 91 11.05 8.89 -11.02
C ALA A 91 12.35 8.57 -10.26
N ASP A 92 12.67 9.32 -9.21
CA ASP A 92 13.87 9.13 -8.40
C ASP A 92 13.75 7.88 -7.50
N HIS A 93 12.53 7.54 -7.07
CA HIS A 93 12.26 6.42 -6.15
C HIS A 93 11.65 5.18 -6.83
N ALA A 94 11.33 5.22 -8.13
CA ALA A 94 10.72 4.10 -8.85
C ALA A 94 11.55 2.80 -8.88
N GLY A 95 12.86 2.88 -8.62
CA GLY A 95 13.77 1.74 -8.59
C GLY A 95 13.96 1.07 -7.21
N GLU A 96 13.42 1.67 -6.15
CA GLU A 96 13.61 1.16 -4.79
C GLU A 96 12.58 0.07 -4.45
N SER A 97 13.06 -1.06 -3.93
CA SER A 97 12.23 -2.20 -3.56
C SER A 97 11.59 -1.98 -2.20
N PHE A 98 10.51 -1.19 -2.14
CA PHE A 98 9.76 -0.93 -0.90
C PHE A 98 8.81 -2.06 -0.51
N TYR A 99 8.60 -3.01 -1.42
CA TYR A 99 7.78 -4.19 -1.20
C TYR A 99 8.67 -5.37 -0.82
N ARG A 100 8.42 -5.97 0.36
CA ARG A 100 9.01 -7.26 0.71
C ARG A 100 8.03 -8.35 0.27
N ALA A 101 8.42 -9.20 -0.69
CA ALA A 101 7.69 -10.43 -0.94
C ALA A 101 7.53 -11.16 0.39
N ALA A 102 6.34 -11.73 0.66
CA ALA A 102 6.21 -12.67 1.76
C ALA A 102 7.31 -13.72 1.59
N GLU A 103 8.22 -13.83 2.56
CA GLU A 103 9.26 -14.85 2.53
C GLU A 103 8.55 -16.20 2.28
N PRO A 104 8.85 -16.94 1.20
CA PRO A 104 8.31 -18.28 1.05
C PRO A 104 9.05 -19.17 2.05
N GLY A 105 8.64 -19.14 3.32
CA GLY A 105 9.51 -19.71 4.36
C GLY A 105 9.04 -19.70 5.80
N SER A 106 7.79 -19.37 6.13
CA SER A 106 7.21 -19.81 7.42
C SER A 106 6.45 -21.13 7.25
N GLY A 107 6.99 -22.04 6.45
CA GLY A 107 6.78 -23.45 6.67
C GLY A 107 7.60 -23.82 7.90
N THR A 108 6.94 -24.06 9.02
CA THR A 108 7.55 -24.77 10.15
C THR A 108 7.80 -26.21 9.69
N PRO A 109 9.04 -26.70 9.50
CA PRO A 109 9.26 -28.13 9.64
C PRO A 109 9.17 -28.48 11.13
N ALA A 110 8.53 -29.63 11.37
CA ALA A 110 8.18 -30.26 12.64
C ALA A 110 9.21 -30.15 13.79
#